data_AF-A0A0D0CYR3-F1
#
_entry.id   AF-A0A0D0CYR3-F1
#
_cell.length_a   1.000
_cell.length_b   1.000
_cell.length_c   1.000
_cell.angle_alpha   90.00
_cell.angle_beta   90.00
_cell.angle_gamma   90.00
#
_symmetry.space_group_name_H-M   'P 1'
#
loop_
_entity.id
_entity.type
_entity.pdbx_description
1 polymer ?
#
loop_
_entity_poly.entity_id
_entity_poly.type
_entity_poly.pdbx_seq_one_letter_code
_entity_poly.pdbx_strand_id
1 'polypeptide(L)' 'CEACNEAEGVIQCKSCIRFHRWCKPCVARVHKYLPFHRLEIWAGSCYEDISLGELGFVWFLGCGREPCPGSSNWEDME' A
#
# COMPACT_ATOMS: atom_id res chain seq x y z
N CYS A 1 5.13 -13.18 2.06
CA CYS A 1 4.90 -11.83 2.62
C CYS A 1 5.62 -11.77 3.96
N GLU A 2 6.60 -10.90 4.10
CA GLU A 2 7.41 -10.84 5.32
C GLU A 2 6.64 -10.37 6.56
N ALA A 3 5.57 -9.61 6.38
CA ALA A 3 4.80 -9.06 7.49
C ALA A 3 3.82 -10.05 8.12
N CYS A 4 3.15 -10.90 7.31
CA CYS A 4 2.14 -11.84 7.83
C CYS A 4 2.56 -13.31 7.76
N ASN A 5 3.52 -13.67 6.91
CA ASN A 5 3.90 -15.06 6.64
C ASN A 5 2.75 -15.99 6.17
N GLU A 6 1.59 -15.44 5.80
CA GLU A 6 0.39 -16.20 5.40
C GLU A 6 0.15 -16.22 3.88
N ALA A 7 0.69 -15.24 3.16
CA ALA A 7 0.49 -15.08 1.73
C ALA A 7 1.80 -14.81 1.00
N GLU A 8 1.85 -15.08 -0.30
CA GLU A 8 3.01 -14.76 -1.13
C GLU A 8 3.30 -13.25 -1.13
N GLY A 9 4.60 -12.90 -1.09
CA GLY A 9 5.03 -11.52 -1.22
C GLY A 9 5.28 -11.19 -2.69
N VAL A 10 4.28 -10.62 -3.36
CA VAL A 10 4.36 -10.28 -4.79
C VAL A 10 4.68 -8.81 -5.04
N ILE A 11 4.67 -7.97 -4.01
CA ILE A 11 4.98 -6.54 -4.11
C ILE A 11 6.28 -6.24 -3.39
N GLN A 12 7.17 -5.52 -4.05
CA GLN A 12 8.38 -4.95 -3.47
C GLN A 12 8.33 -3.43 -3.47
N CYS A 13 9.18 -2.80 -2.67
CA CYS A 13 9.31 -1.35 -2.60
C CYS A 13 10.73 -0.95 -2.99
N LYS A 14 10.87 -0.08 -3.97
CA LYS A 14 12.16 0.41 -4.47
C LYS A 14 12.73 1.56 -3.65
N SER A 15 11.92 2.14 -2.78
CA SER A 15 12.34 3.23 -1.87
C SER A 15 12.75 2.72 -0.49
N CYS A 16 12.27 1.55 -0.06
CA CYS A 16 12.65 0.97 1.22
C CYS A 16 14.08 0.45 1.21
N ILE A 17 14.73 0.53 2.38
CA ILE A 17 16.05 -0.08 2.58
C ILE A 17 15.81 -1.59 2.77
N ARG A 18 16.50 -2.42 1.98
CA ARG A 18 16.40 -3.90 1.87
C ARG A 18 15.31 -4.44 0.94
N PHE A 19 15.53 -5.66 0.46
CA PHE A 19 14.68 -6.39 -0.49
C PHE A 19 13.53 -7.14 0.20
N HIS A 20 12.64 -6.38 0.84
CA HIS A 20 11.44 -6.91 1.46
C HIS A 20 10.33 -7.17 0.41
N ARG A 21 9.51 -8.20 0.64
CA ARG A 21 8.34 -8.52 -0.21
C ARG A 21 7.07 -8.73 0.60
N TRP A 22 5.98 -8.11 0.16
CA TRP A 22 4.69 -8.09 0.86
C TRP A 22 3.53 -8.54 -0.04
N CYS A 23 2.48 -9.05 0.57
CA CYS A 23 1.18 -9.22 -0.11
C CYS A 23 0.44 -7.86 -0.18
N LYS A 24 -0.60 -7.77 -1.02
CA LYS A 24 -1.37 -6.53 -1.25
C LYS A 24 -1.86 -5.85 0.04
N PRO A 25 -2.49 -6.55 1.02
CA PRO A 25 -2.94 -5.89 2.25
C PRO A 25 -1.77 -5.41 3.13
N CYS A 26 -0.70 -6.21 3.20
CA CYS A 26 0.43 -5.88 4.06
C CYS A 26 1.26 -4.72 3.52
N VAL A 27 1.41 -4.59 2.20
CA VAL A 27 2.18 -3.47 1.64
C VAL A 27 1.52 -2.14 1.97
N ALA A 28 0.18 -2.05 1.88
CA ALA A 28 -0.56 -0.85 2.24
C ALA A 28 -0.41 -0.51 3.74
N ARG A 29 -0.51 -1.52 4.61
CA ARG A 29 -0.32 -1.35 6.06
C ARG A 29 1.08 -0.86 6.41
N VAL A 30 2.12 -1.48 5.85
CA VAL A 30 3.52 -1.13 6.12
C VAL A 30 3.87 0.26 5.58
N HIS A 31 3.27 0.68 4.46
CA HIS A 31 3.55 1.96 3.82
C HIS A 31 2.54 3.07 4.14
N LYS A 32 1.63 2.89 5.11
CA LYS A 32 0.62 3.89 5.49
C LYS A 32 1.20 5.29 5.75
N TYR A 33 2.42 5.36 6.29
CA TYR A 33 3.12 6.61 6.59
C TYR A 33 4.10 7.06 5.49
N LEU A 34 4.26 6.27 4.43
CA LEU A 34 5.22 6.42 3.35
C LEU A 34 4.54 6.37 1.96
N PRO A 35 3.54 7.24 1.70
CA PRO A 35 2.62 7.13 0.56
C PRO A 35 3.30 7.31 -0.81
N PHE A 36 4.48 7.94 -0.84
CA PHE A 36 5.24 8.23 -2.06
C PHE A 36 6.37 7.23 -2.34
N HIS A 37 6.45 6.16 -1.55
CA HIS A 37 7.38 5.07 -1.86
C HIS A 37 6.97 4.41 -3.18
N ARG A 38 7.96 4.13 -4.04
CA ARG A 38 7.72 3.46 -5.33
C ARG A 38 7.59 1.97 -5.10
N LEU A 39 6.43 1.41 -5.43
CA LEU A 39 6.15 -0.01 -5.34
C LEU A 39 6.17 -0.64 -6.73
N GLU A 40 6.54 -1.92 -6.77
CA GLU A 40 6.47 -2.73 -7.97
C GLU A 40 5.77 -4.05 -7.63
N ILE A 41 4.89 -4.52 -8.50
CA ILE A 41 4.22 -5.82 -8.39
C ILE A 41 4.80 -6.81 -9.40
N TRP A 42 5.00 -8.05 -8.98
CA TRP A 42 5.37 -9.14 -9.88
C TRP A 42 4.18 -9.57 -10.72
N ALA A 43 4.21 -9.30 -12.03
CA ALA A 43 3.16 -9.65 -12.98
C ALA A 43 3.35 -11.03 -13.64
N GLY A 44 4.26 -11.86 -13.11
CA GLY A 44 4.57 -13.21 -13.61
C GLY A 44 5.81 -13.29 -14.48
N SER A 45 6.09 -12.27 -15.29
CA SER A 45 7.27 -12.19 -16.17
C SER A 45 8.24 -11.07 -15.79
N CYS A 46 7.72 -9.94 -15.33
CA CYS A 46 8.51 -8.80 -14.87
C CYS A 46 7.82 -8.06 -13.71
N TYR A 47 8.56 -7.12 -13.13
CA TYR A 47 8.01 -6.15 -12.20
C TYR A 47 7.39 -4.99 -12.96
N GLU A 48 6.19 -4.62 -12.56
CA GLU A 48 5.45 -3.47 -13.08
C GLU A 48 5.22 -2.46 -11.95
N ASP A 49 5.22 -1.17 -12.29
CA ASP A 49 4.92 -0.12 -11.32
C ASP A 49 3.50 -0.29 -10.77
N ILE A 50 3.35 -0.10 -9.47
CA ILE A 50 2.05 -0.04 -8.81
C ILE A 50 2.08 1.03 -7.74
N SER A 51 0.98 1.73 -7.55
CA SER A 51 0.80 2.70 -6.49
C SER A 51 0.00 2.12 -5.34
N LEU A 52 0.12 2.74 -4.17
CA LEU A 52 -0.78 2.46 -3.05
C LEU A 52 -2.24 2.75 -3.41
N GLY A 53 -2.49 3.81 -4.20
CA GLY A 53 -3.84 4.16 -4.65
C GLY A 53 -4.50 3.05 -5.49
N GLU A 54 -3.76 2.44 -6.42
CA GLU A 54 -4.24 1.29 -7.20
C GLU A 54 -4.50 0.03 -6.36
N LEU A 55 -3.92 -0.04 -5.15
CA LEU A 55 -4.20 -1.08 -4.16
C LEU A 55 -5.39 -0.73 -3.25
N GLY A 56 -6.06 0.40 -3.49
CA GLY A 56 -7.19 0.88 -2.69
C GLY A 56 -6.78 1.63 -1.41
N PHE A 57 -5.51 2.04 -1.27
CA PHE A 57 -5.08 2.84 -0.12
C PHE A 57 -5.57 4.28 -0.24
N VAL A 58 -6.32 4.73 0.77
CA VAL A 58 -6.74 6.13 0.91
C VAL A 58 -5.77 6.87 1.84
N TRP A 59 -5.21 7.97 1.35
CA TRP A 59 -4.31 8.80 2.14
C TRP A 59 -5.07 10.00 2.75
N PHE A 60 -5.37 9.90 4.05
CA PHE A 60 -5.97 11.01 4.80
C PHE A 60 -4.90 12.05 5.16
N LEU A 61 -5.15 13.31 4.78
CA LEU A 61 -4.24 14.44 5.03
C LEU A 61 -4.42 15.08 6.43
N GLY A 62 -5.47 14.71 7.15
CA GLY A 62 -5.80 15.21 8.50
C GLY A 62 -5.72 14.12 9.58
N CYS A 63 -6.00 14.50 10.84
CA CYS A 63 -6.22 13.58 11.99
C CYS A 63 -5.25 12.39 12.09
N GLY A 64 -3.94 12.62 11.97
CA GLY A 64 -2.95 11.56 12.11
C GLY A 64 -3.00 10.47 11.02
N ARG A 65 -3.56 10.79 9.85
CA ARG A 65 -3.81 9.87 8.72
C ARG A 65 -4.92 8.84 8.99
N GLU A 66 -5.84 9.17 9.88
CA GLU A 66 -7.08 8.44 10.08
C GLU A 66 -8.25 9.15 9.38
N PRO A 67 -9.34 8.41 9.05
CA PRO A 67 -10.59 9.03 8.65
C PRO A 67 -11.07 10.04 9.70
N CYS A 68 -11.73 11.11 9.24
CA CYS A 68 -12.35 12.06 10.15
C CYS A 68 -13.47 11.35 10.95
N PRO A 69 -13.64 11.63 12.26
CA PRO A 69 -14.63 10.93 13.10
C PRO A 69 -16.10 11.07 12.67
N GLY A 70 -16.42 11.92 11.69
CA GLY A 70 -17.77 12.13 11.16
C GLY A 70 -17.94 11.82 9.67
N SER A 71 -16.91 11.32 9.00
CA SER A 71 -16.97 10.98 7.58
C SER A 71 -17.24 9.48 7.43
N SER A 72 -18.51 9.10 7.56
CA SER A 72 -18.92 7.70 7.41
C SER A 72 -19.14 7.28 5.95
N ASN A 73 -19.01 8.19 4.97
CA ASN A 73 -19.12 7.83 3.56
C ASN A 73 -18.20 8.66 2.68
N TRP A 74 -17.13 8.06 2.17
CA TRP A 74 -16.24 8.65 1.16
C TRP A 74 -16.61 8.19 -0.26
N GLU A 75 -17.61 7.32 -0.40
CA GLU A 75 -18.08 6.74 -1.66
C GLU A 75 -18.96 7.72 -2.47
N ASP A 76 -19.26 8.91 -1.93
CA ASP A 76 -20.18 9.89 -2.53
C ASP A 76 -19.49 11.07 -3.24
N MET A 77 -18.21 10.95 -3.59
CA MET A 77 -17.45 12.06 -4.20
C MET A 77 -16.91 11.69 -5.60
N GLU A 78 -17.83 11.21 -6.45
CA GLU A 78 -17.66 11.17 -7.92
C GLU A 78 -18.39 12.33 -8.61
#